data_AF-A0A9E1QVX8-F1
#
_entry.id   AF-A0A9E1QVX8-F1
#
_cell.length_a   1.000
_cell.length_b   1.000
_cell.length_c   1.000
_cell.angle_alpha   90.00
_cell.angle_beta   90.00
_cell.angle_gamma   90.00
#
_symmetry.space_group_name_H-M   'P 1'
#
loop_
_entity.id
_entity.type
_entity.pdbx_description
1 polymer ?
#
loop_
_entity_poly.entity_id
_entity_poly.type
_entity_poly.pdbx_seq_one_letter_code
_entity_poly.pdbx_strand_id
1 'polypeptide(L)'
;MSSSSLSQGILLQGISPSHEIKFSEVSKYMIAGKINDLEPGKFGVIIGSILANALNVNVGDSVTISLPELNITPIGIFPRFKRFYVMGIYRVGAQVDSGLALINYQDSKKLFRLGVNINGVKLKVADPLDVTKLESYIKTLLHPSFKIKTWASEMTVLFNAIKMEKRFVVLLLSIIIAIAGFNIVACLVLMVNSKRRDIAVLRTLGAKASMIASIFIIKGLIIGIVGVIFGGIFGCFLAIYIGEIISWIEKIVGSQVFDPSIFFIIKIPSMLVWGDIFLICFLSLLLSIVASVYPAYQASRIQPAEALRYDR
;
A
#
# COMPACT_ATOMS: atom_id res chain seq x y z
N MET A 1 3.61 3.70 -30.91
CA MET A 1 2.33 3.57 -31.65
C MET A 1 1.86 4.96 -31.99
N SER A 2 1.37 5.18 -33.20
CA SER A 2 0.97 6.49 -33.68
C SER A 2 -0.34 6.47 -34.46
N SER A 3 -1.06 7.58 -34.39
CA SER A 3 -2.24 7.91 -35.19
C SER A 3 -2.00 9.30 -35.80
N SER A 4 -2.13 9.43 -37.13
CA SER A 4 -1.96 10.64 -37.99
C SER A 4 -0.78 11.60 -37.68
N SER A 5 -0.67 12.13 -36.47
CA SER A 5 0.32 13.10 -35.98
C SER A 5 0.80 12.88 -34.54
N LEU A 6 0.17 11.97 -33.77
CA LEU A 6 0.47 11.71 -32.36
C LEU A 6 1.19 10.36 -32.20
N SER A 7 2.21 10.29 -31.34
CA SER A 7 3.00 9.07 -31.10
C SER A 7 3.25 8.85 -29.62
N GLN A 8 3.06 7.62 -29.15
CA GLN A 8 3.29 7.22 -27.77
C GLN A 8 4.00 5.87 -27.68
N GLY A 9 4.94 5.76 -26.74
CA GLY A 9 5.59 4.50 -26.40
C GLY A 9 4.61 3.55 -25.72
N ILE A 10 4.56 2.30 -26.18
CA ILE A 10 3.63 1.29 -25.63
C ILE A 10 4.34 -0.05 -25.46
N LEU A 11 3.90 -0.82 -24.47
CA LEU A 11 4.17 -2.24 -24.36
C LEU A 11 3.13 -3.00 -25.19
N LEU A 12 3.60 -3.76 -26.18
CA LEU A 12 2.75 -4.58 -27.04
C LEU A 12 2.78 -6.03 -26.56
N GLN A 13 1.62 -6.61 -26.25
CA GLN A 13 1.51 -7.97 -25.75
C GLN A 13 0.64 -8.84 -26.67
N GLY A 14 1.22 -9.95 -27.13
CA GLY A 14 0.49 -10.99 -27.86
C GLY A 14 -0.23 -11.93 -26.90
N ILE A 15 -1.55 -12.02 -27.02
CA ILE A 15 -2.42 -12.83 -26.16
C ILE A 15 -3.24 -13.84 -26.98
N SER A 16 -3.64 -14.92 -26.31
CA SER A 16 -4.66 -15.83 -26.84
C SER A 16 -5.99 -15.47 -26.20
N PRO A 17 -7.01 -15.00 -26.96
CA PRO A 17 -8.27 -14.52 -26.38
C PRO A 17 -8.95 -15.52 -25.44
N SER A 18 -8.96 -16.80 -25.81
CA SER A 18 -9.56 -17.88 -25.01
C SER A 18 -8.87 -18.12 -23.67
N HIS A 19 -7.55 -17.89 -23.60
CA HIS A 19 -6.78 -18.03 -22.37
C HIS A 19 -6.78 -16.73 -21.57
N GLU A 20 -6.73 -15.57 -22.23
CA GLU A 20 -6.67 -14.27 -21.56
C GLU A 20 -7.92 -14.01 -20.71
N ILE A 21 -9.10 -14.48 -21.11
CA ILE A 21 -10.33 -14.39 -20.30
C ILE A 21 -10.19 -15.09 -18.94
N LYS A 22 -9.43 -16.19 -18.86
CA LYS A 22 -9.19 -16.93 -17.61
C LYS A 22 -8.07 -16.31 -16.77
N PHE A 23 -7.09 -15.71 -17.46
CA PHE A 23 -5.88 -15.18 -16.82
C PHE A 23 -6.05 -13.74 -16.35
N SER A 24 -6.78 -12.90 -17.08
CA SER A 24 -6.82 -11.45 -16.92
C SER A 24 -8.22 -10.91 -16.74
N GLU A 25 -8.35 -10.03 -15.75
CA GLU A 25 -9.60 -9.32 -15.45
C GLU A 25 -9.91 -8.21 -16.47
N VAL A 26 -8.99 -7.89 -17.40
CA VAL A 26 -9.17 -6.86 -18.45
C VAL A 26 -10.47 -7.09 -19.24
N SER A 27 -10.85 -8.34 -19.47
CA SER A 27 -12.10 -8.70 -20.14
C SER A 27 -13.36 -8.15 -19.45
N LYS A 28 -13.35 -7.99 -18.12
CA LYS A 28 -14.47 -7.42 -17.35
C LYS A 28 -14.53 -5.89 -17.40
N TYR A 29 -13.42 -5.25 -17.76
CA TYR A 29 -13.25 -3.80 -17.80
C TYR A 29 -13.23 -3.24 -19.22
N MET A 30 -13.78 -3.98 -20.19
CA MET A 30 -13.95 -3.50 -21.56
C MET A 30 -15.05 -2.43 -21.61
N ILE A 31 -14.74 -1.26 -22.17
CA ILE A 31 -15.73 -0.21 -22.44
C ILE A 31 -16.43 -0.49 -23.78
N ALA A 32 -15.66 -0.87 -24.80
CA ALA A 32 -16.14 -1.08 -26.14
C ALA A 32 -15.38 -2.23 -26.83
N GLY A 33 -16.10 -3.00 -27.65
CA GLY A 33 -15.56 -4.21 -28.29
C GLY A 33 -15.43 -5.41 -27.35
N LYS A 34 -15.03 -6.56 -27.89
CA LYS A 34 -14.79 -7.79 -27.12
C LYS A 34 -13.37 -8.29 -27.35
N ILE A 35 -12.79 -8.92 -26.33
CA ILE A 35 -11.45 -9.51 -26.44
C ILE A 35 -11.38 -10.63 -27.48
N ASN A 36 -12.51 -11.29 -27.74
CA ASN A 36 -12.66 -12.33 -28.75
C ASN A 36 -12.61 -11.80 -30.19
N ASP A 37 -12.75 -10.50 -30.40
CA ASP A 37 -12.68 -9.88 -31.73
C ASP A 37 -11.23 -9.82 -32.25
N LEU A 38 -10.25 -10.13 -31.39
CA LEU A 38 -8.85 -10.35 -31.77
C LEU A 38 -8.67 -11.68 -32.49
N GLU A 39 -9.07 -11.73 -33.75
CA GLU A 39 -8.86 -12.88 -34.62
C GLU A 39 -7.45 -12.91 -35.24
N PRO A 40 -6.89 -14.11 -35.46
CA PRO A 40 -5.58 -14.26 -36.07
C PRO A 40 -5.57 -13.75 -37.52
N GLY A 41 -4.54 -12.99 -37.89
CA GLY A 41 -4.33 -12.48 -39.24
C GLY A 41 -5.05 -11.17 -39.55
N LYS A 42 -5.98 -10.73 -38.68
CA LYS A 42 -6.72 -9.47 -38.87
C LYS A 42 -5.95 -8.23 -38.40
N PHE A 43 -4.84 -8.41 -37.68
CA PHE A 43 -4.06 -7.30 -37.10
C PHE A 43 -4.96 -6.37 -36.26
N GLY A 44 -5.81 -6.96 -35.42
CA GLY A 44 -6.60 -6.24 -34.44
C GLY A 44 -5.76 -5.86 -33.22
N VAL A 45 -6.07 -4.71 -32.61
CA VAL A 45 -5.46 -4.25 -31.35
C VAL A 45 -6.53 -3.79 -30.37
N ILE A 46 -6.34 -4.10 -29.11
CA ILE A 46 -7.14 -3.60 -27.99
C ILE A 46 -6.24 -2.69 -27.15
N ILE A 47 -6.74 -1.49 -26.84
CA ILE A 47 -5.96 -0.42 -26.20
C ILE A 47 -6.67 0.12 -24.97
N GLY A 48 -5.92 0.72 -24.04
CA GLY A 48 -6.51 1.35 -22.87
C GLY A 48 -7.15 2.70 -23.19
N SER A 49 -8.11 3.12 -22.36
CA SER A 49 -8.88 4.35 -22.57
C SER A 49 -8.03 5.62 -22.62
N ILE A 50 -6.98 5.70 -21.79
CA ILE A 50 -6.07 6.85 -21.76
C ILE A 50 -5.25 6.91 -23.06
N LEU A 51 -4.77 5.76 -23.55
CA LEU A 51 -4.04 5.67 -24.81
C LEU A 51 -4.94 5.97 -26.03
N ALA A 52 -6.18 5.50 -26.02
CA ALA A 52 -7.17 5.81 -27.06
C ALA A 52 -7.45 7.32 -27.15
N ASN A 53 -7.66 7.96 -26.00
CA ASN A 53 -7.86 9.41 -25.92
C ASN A 53 -6.61 10.19 -26.35
N ALA A 54 -5.42 9.76 -25.92
CA ALA A 54 -4.16 10.41 -26.26
C ALA A 54 -3.84 10.35 -27.78
N LEU A 55 -4.30 9.30 -28.46
CA LEU A 55 -4.15 9.13 -29.92
C LEU A 55 -5.38 9.61 -30.70
N ASN A 56 -6.43 10.04 -30.00
CA ASN A 56 -7.73 10.43 -30.56
C ASN A 56 -8.33 9.38 -31.51
N VAL A 57 -8.38 8.12 -31.05
CA VAL A 57 -8.89 6.97 -31.82
C VAL A 57 -10.04 6.27 -31.11
N ASN A 58 -10.99 5.78 -31.89
CA ASN A 58 -12.14 4.99 -31.45
C ASN A 58 -12.08 3.55 -31.99
N VAL A 59 -13.00 2.70 -31.54
CA VAL A 59 -13.16 1.35 -32.09
C VAL A 59 -13.52 1.44 -33.58
N GLY A 60 -12.78 0.73 -34.43
CA GLY A 60 -12.86 0.78 -35.89
C GLY A 60 -11.74 1.58 -36.56
N ASP A 61 -11.09 2.49 -35.83
CA ASP A 61 -9.98 3.28 -36.37
C ASP A 61 -8.71 2.44 -36.53
N SER A 62 -7.74 2.97 -37.28
CA SER A 62 -6.46 2.31 -37.49
C SER A 62 -5.31 3.05 -36.80
N VAL A 63 -4.43 2.30 -36.15
CA VAL A 63 -3.21 2.80 -35.51
C VAL A 63 -1.99 2.15 -36.14
N THR A 64 -0.90 2.88 -36.22
CA THR A 64 0.36 2.35 -36.75
C THR A 64 1.32 2.03 -35.61
N ILE A 65 1.79 0.78 -35.56
CA ILE A 65 2.78 0.33 -34.60
C ILE A 65 4.14 0.36 -35.27
N SER A 66 5.05 1.14 -34.70
CA SER A 66 6.46 1.22 -35.08
C SER A 66 7.30 0.35 -34.16
N LEU A 67 8.04 -0.61 -34.72
CA LEU A 67 8.97 -1.44 -33.95
C LEU A 67 10.37 -0.82 -33.99
N PRO A 68 11.12 -0.88 -32.88
CA PRO A 68 12.50 -0.43 -32.83
C PRO A 68 13.48 -1.38 -33.55
N GLU A 69 13.00 -2.48 -34.14
CA GLU A 69 13.82 -3.36 -34.97
C GLU A 69 14.15 -2.71 -36.32
N LEU A 70 15.45 -2.61 -36.56
CA LEU A 70 16.06 -2.00 -37.73
C LEU A 70 16.06 -2.99 -38.89
N ASN A 71 15.32 -2.69 -39.97
CA ASN A 71 15.53 -3.37 -41.24
C ASN A 71 16.75 -2.78 -41.92
N ILE A 72 17.81 -3.59 -42.05
CA ILE A 72 18.99 -3.22 -42.83
C ILE A 72 18.67 -3.52 -44.29
N THR A 73 18.57 -2.48 -45.10
CA THR A 73 18.49 -2.57 -46.56
C THR A 73 19.72 -1.91 -47.17
N PRO A 74 20.11 -2.24 -48.42
CA PRO A 74 21.25 -1.59 -49.09
C PRO A 74 21.13 -0.06 -49.22
N ILE A 75 19.92 0.48 -49.02
CA ILE A 75 19.58 1.91 -49.14
C ILE A 75 19.50 2.61 -47.76
N GLY A 76 19.59 1.86 -46.65
CA GLY A 76 19.58 2.43 -45.30
C GLY A 76 18.84 1.61 -44.25
N ILE A 77 18.76 2.18 -43.05
CA ILE A 77 18.11 1.57 -41.89
C ILE A 77 16.73 2.21 -41.68
N PHE A 78 15.67 1.42 -41.85
CA PHE A 78 14.30 1.89 -41.69
C PHE A 78 13.58 1.17 -40.54
N PRO A 79 12.88 1.88 -39.65
CA PRO A 79 12.02 1.27 -38.65
C PRO A 79 10.83 0.57 -39.33
N ARG A 80 10.36 -0.54 -38.75
CA ARG A 80 9.21 -1.26 -39.28
C ARG A 80 7.91 -0.66 -38.79
N PHE A 81 7.01 -0.39 -39.73
CA PHE A 81 5.64 0.03 -39.44
C PHE A 81 4.64 -1.03 -39.86
N LYS A 82 3.64 -1.29 -39.01
CA LYS A 82 2.48 -2.10 -39.35
C LYS A 82 1.21 -1.43 -38.85
N ARG A 83 0.21 -1.37 -39.71
CA ARG A 83 -1.12 -0.85 -39.37
C ARG A 83 -1.95 -1.93 -38.68
N PHE A 84 -2.58 -1.56 -37.58
CA PHE A 84 -3.50 -2.36 -36.77
C PHE A 84 -4.85 -1.65 -36.69
N TYR A 85 -5.93 -2.40 -36.51
CA TYR A 85 -7.29 -1.87 -36.33
C TYR A 85 -7.71 -1.95 -34.88
N VAL A 86 -8.23 -0.87 -34.33
CA VAL A 86 -8.69 -0.81 -32.93
C VAL A 86 -9.99 -1.60 -32.82
N MET A 87 -9.91 -2.80 -32.23
CA MET A 87 -11.05 -3.71 -32.07
C MET A 87 -11.77 -3.50 -30.73
N GLY A 88 -11.12 -2.84 -29.76
CA GLY A 88 -11.72 -2.59 -28.46
C GLY A 88 -10.91 -1.66 -27.58
N ILE A 89 -11.60 -1.09 -26.59
CA ILE A 89 -11.04 -0.16 -25.61
C ILE A 89 -11.38 -0.67 -24.21
N TYR A 90 -10.39 -0.73 -23.32
CA TYR A 90 -10.57 -1.13 -21.91
C TYR A 90 -10.22 0.01 -20.94
N ARG A 91 -10.72 -0.07 -19.71
CA ARG A 91 -10.37 0.87 -18.63
C ARG A 91 -10.29 0.17 -17.29
N VAL A 92 -9.07 -0.15 -16.87
CA VAL A 92 -8.80 -0.72 -15.54
C VAL A 92 -8.65 0.37 -14.47
N GLY A 93 -8.43 1.63 -14.87
CA GLY A 93 -8.28 2.75 -13.92
C GLY A 93 -6.88 2.83 -13.31
N ALA A 94 -5.85 2.40 -14.05
CA ALA A 94 -4.46 2.43 -13.62
C ALA A 94 -3.53 2.84 -14.77
N GLN A 95 -2.23 3.01 -14.47
CA GLN A 95 -1.20 3.36 -15.46
C GLN A 95 -1.11 2.39 -16.66
N VAL A 96 -1.67 1.19 -16.52
CA VAL A 96 -1.80 0.20 -17.60
C VAL A 96 -2.62 0.76 -18.77
N ASP A 97 -3.64 1.60 -18.50
CA ASP A 97 -4.55 2.16 -19.51
C ASP A 97 -3.85 3.12 -20.49
N SER A 98 -2.66 3.64 -20.15
CA SER A 98 -1.89 4.52 -21.03
C SER A 98 -0.77 3.81 -21.80
N GLY A 99 -0.38 2.60 -21.40
CA GLY A 99 0.88 2.00 -21.81
C GLY A 99 0.81 0.60 -22.41
N LEU A 100 -0.32 -0.12 -22.29
CA LEU A 100 -0.43 -1.51 -22.73
C LEU A 100 -1.40 -1.65 -23.91
N ALA A 101 -0.95 -2.29 -24.98
CA ALA A 101 -1.77 -2.70 -26.12
C ALA A 101 -1.75 -4.23 -26.28
N LEU A 102 -2.92 -4.81 -26.48
CA LEU A 102 -3.13 -6.25 -26.60
C LEU A 102 -3.42 -6.61 -28.06
N ILE A 103 -2.72 -7.59 -28.60
CA ILE A 103 -2.92 -8.12 -29.96
C ILE A 103 -3.02 -9.64 -29.92
N ASN A 104 -3.51 -10.25 -30.99
CA ASN A 104 -3.49 -11.71 -31.10
C ASN A 104 -2.04 -12.24 -31.14
N TYR A 105 -1.74 -13.32 -30.40
CA TYR A 105 -0.39 -13.89 -30.34
C TYR A 105 0.13 -14.36 -31.72
N GLN A 106 -0.75 -14.77 -32.64
CA GLN A 106 -0.32 -15.17 -33.99
C GLN A 106 0.13 -13.95 -34.80
N ASP A 107 -0.53 -12.80 -34.61
CA ASP A 107 -0.16 -11.55 -35.25
C ASP A 107 1.12 -10.99 -34.64
N SER A 108 1.33 -11.16 -33.32
CA SER A 108 2.60 -10.81 -32.69
C SER A 108 3.75 -11.66 -33.22
N LYS A 109 3.56 -12.97 -33.45
CA LYS A 109 4.58 -13.84 -34.07
C LYS A 109 4.98 -13.37 -35.46
N LYS A 110 4.00 -12.97 -36.29
CA LYS A 110 4.26 -12.41 -37.62
C LYS A 110 4.97 -11.07 -37.54
N LEU A 111 4.55 -10.20 -36.62
CA LEU A 111 5.11 -8.86 -36.42
C LEU A 111 6.59 -8.91 -35.99
N PHE A 112 6.92 -9.76 -35.02
CA PHE A 112 8.27 -9.94 -34.45
C PHE A 112 9.11 -11.02 -35.17
N ARG A 113 8.60 -11.63 -36.25
CA ARG A 113 9.27 -12.70 -37.02
C ARG A 113 9.79 -13.87 -36.17
N LEU A 114 9.01 -14.30 -35.18
CA LEU A 114 9.41 -15.33 -34.22
C LEU A 114 9.33 -16.76 -34.79
N GLY A 115 8.73 -16.93 -35.97
CA GLY A 115 8.50 -18.25 -36.57
C GLY A 115 7.63 -19.13 -35.65
N VAL A 116 8.14 -20.30 -35.28
CA VAL A 116 7.47 -21.23 -34.35
C VAL A 116 7.65 -20.81 -32.89
N ASN A 117 8.69 -20.02 -32.58
CA ASN A 117 9.08 -19.70 -31.21
C ASN A 117 8.11 -18.73 -30.52
N ILE A 118 8.16 -18.72 -29.19
CA ILE A 118 7.44 -17.79 -28.31
C ILE A 118 8.45 -17.12 -27.37
N ASN A 119 8.26 -15.85 -27.03
CA ASN A 119 9.18 -15.11 -26.15
C ASN A 119 9.10 -15.53 -24.68
N GLY A 120 7.98 -16.14 -24.26
CA GLY A 120 7.79 -16.54 -22.88
C GLY A 120 6.39 -17.06 -22.59
N VAL A 121 6.22 -17.53 -21.36
CA VAL A 121 4.96 -18.04 -20.81
C VAL A 121 4.56 -17.16 -19.62
N LYS A 122 3.28 -16.81 -19.54
CA LYS A 122 2.73 -16.04 -18.42
C LYS A 122 2.11 -17.04 -17.42
N LEU A 123 2.48 -16.93 -16.16
CA LEU A 123 1.92 -17.72 -15.07
C LEU A 123 1.02 -16.84 -14.21
N LYS A 124 -0.17 -17.33 -13.88
CA LYS A 124 -1.07 -16.69 -12.91
C LYS A 124 -0.89 -17.40 -11.58
N VAL A 125 -0.63 -16.62 -10.54
CA VAL A 125 -0.52 -17.11 -9.17
C VAL A 125 -1.81 -16.76 -8.44
N ALA A 126 -2.27 -17.63 -7.54
CA ALA A 126 -3.48 -17.41 -6.76
C ALA A 126 -3.32 -16.22 -5.80
N ASP A 127 -2.19 -16.16 -5.08
CA ASP A 127 -1.82 -15.01 -4.25
C ASP A 127 -0.70 -14.20 -4.93
N PRO A 128 -0.96 -12.92 -5.31
CA PRO A 128 0.08 -12.05 -5.84
C PRO A 128 1.27 -11.85 -4.89
N LEU A 129 1.07 -11.88 -3.57
CA LEU A 129 2.09 -11.57 -2.57
C LEU A 129 3.16 -12.66 -2.43
N ASP A 130 2.84 -13.90 -2.79
CA ASP A 130 3.78 -15.03 -2.73
C ASP A 130 4.72 -15.13 -3.95
N VAL A 131 4.55 -14.22 -4.93
CA VAL A 131 5.31 -14.25 -6.19
C VAL A 131 6.83 -14.19 -5.98
N THR A 132 7.32 -13.50 -4.95
CA THR A 132 8.76 -13.46 -4.64
C THR A 132 9.31 -14.81 -4.17
N LYS A 133 8.54 -15.59 -3.40
CA LYS A 133 8.95 -16.94 -2.97
C LYS A 133 8.93 -17.92 -4.15
N LEU A 134 7.87 -17.85 -4.95
CA LEU A 134 7.72 -18.66 -6.17
C LEU A 134 8.82 -18.36 -7.18
N GLU A 135 9.22 -17.10 -7.34
CA GLU A 135 10.32 -16.71 -8.21
C GLU A 135 11.62 -17.44 -7.84
N SER A 136 11.98 -17.47 -6.55
CA SER A 136 13.17 -18.18 -6.07
C SER A 136 13.09 -19.69 -6.31
N TYR A 137 11.91 -20.29 -6.08
CA TYR A 137 11.69 -21.71 -6.33
C TYR A 137 11.77 -22.07 -7.82
N ILE A 138 11.16 -21.25 -8.69
CA ILE A 138 11.20 -21.47 -10.14
C ILE A 138 12.62 -21.27 -10.68
N LYS A 139 13.40 -20.32 -10.14
CA LYS A 139 14.83 -20.15 -10.48
C LYS A 139 15.66 -21.40 -10.20
N THR A 140 15.34 -22.16 -9.15
CA THR A 140 16.05 -23.43 -8.85
C THR A 140 15.65 -24.58 -9.78
N LEU A 141 14.47 -24.53 -10.40
CA LEU A 141 13.96 -25.57 -11.30
C LEU A 141 14.30 -25.34 -12.78
N LEU A 142 14.41 -24.09 -13.20
CA LEU A 142 14.65 -23.72 -14.60
C LEU A 142 16.14 -23.49 -14.91
N HIS A 143 16.51 -23.77 -16.16
CA HIS A 143 17.85 -23.48 -16.66
C HIS A 143 18.17 -21.96 -16.54
N PRO A 144 19.41 -21.56 -16.20
CA PRO A 144 19.81 -20.14 -16.04
C PRO A 144 19.53 -19.23 -17.24
N SER A 145 19.29 -19.81 -18.42
CA SER A 145 18.95 -19.09 -19.65
C SER A 145 17.56 -18.44 -19.62
N PHE A 146 16.67 -18.88 -18.73
CA PHE A 146 15.33 -18.31 -18.60
C PHE A 146 15.36 -17.06 -17.71
N LYS A 147 14.92 -15.92 -18.27
CA LYS A 147 14.69 -14.70 -17.51
C LYS A 147 13.27 -14.72 -16.95
N ILE A 148 13.16 -14.81 -15.63
CA ILE A 148 11.89 -14.71 -14.93
C ILE A 148 11.65 -13.23 -14.63
N LYS A 149 10.48 -12.73 -15.04
CA LYS A 149 10.02 -11.37 -14.75
C LYS A 149 8.74 -11.47 -13.92
N THR A 150 8.74 -10.83 -12.77
CA THR A 150 7.57 -10.77 -11.90
C THR A 150 6.99 -9.37 -11.89
N TRP A 151 5.67 -9.27 -11.70
CA TRP A 151 4.99 -7.98 -11.55
C TRP A 151 5.59 -7.16 -10.40
N ALA A 152 6.02 -7.84 -9.31
CA ALA A 152 6.73 -7.23 -8.20
C ALA A 152 8.10 -6.64 -8.61
N SER A 153 8.87 -7.36 -9.44
CA SER A 153 10.17 -6.87 -9.93
C SER A 153 10.02 -5.66 -10.87
N GLU A 154 9.00 -5.67 -11.74
CA GLU A 154 8.74 -4.57 -12.69
C GLU A 154 8.22 -3.32 -11.95
N MET A 155 7.54 -3.50 -10.82
CA MET A 155 7.02 -2.41 -9.99
C MET A 155 7.87 -2.11 -8.74
N THR A 156 9.16 -2.47 -8.76
CA THR A 156 10.05 -2.30 -7.59
C THR A 156 10.07 -0.86 -7.06
N VAL A 157 10.03 0.15 -7.94
CA VAL A 157 10.01 1.57 -7.54
C VAL A 157 8.74 1.91 -6.75
N LEU A 158 7.57 1.48 -7.23
CA LEU A 158 6.29 1.67 -6.54
C LEU A 158 6.29 0.97 -5.18
N PHE A 159 6.74 -0.29 -5.13
CA PHE A 159 6.83 -1.04 -3.87
C PHE A 159 7.79 -0.42 -2.88
N ASN A 160 8.94 0.08 -3.34
CA ASN A 160 9.89 0.76 -2.47
C ASN A 160 9.34 2.09 -1.96
N ALA A 161 8.61 2.85 -2.79
CA ALA A 161 7.92 4.06 -2.37
C ALA A 161 6.90 3.75 -1.25
N ILE A 162 6.03 2.77 -1.45
CA ILE A 162 5.03 2.33 -0.45
C ILE A 162 5.71 1.86 0.85
N LYS A 163 6.80 1.09 0.75
CA LYS A 163 7.56 0.64 1.93
C LYS A 163 8.20 1.81 2.68
N MET A 164 8.76 2.78 1.98
CA MET A 164 9.35 3.98 2.58
C MET A 164 8.28 4.80 3.29
N GLU A 165 7.14 5.04 2.64
CA GLU A 165 5.99 5.72 3.24
C GLU A 165 5.53 5.02 4.52
N LYS A 166 5.39 3.68 4.49
CA LYS A 166 5.00 2.91 5.68
C LYS A 166 6.02 3.03 6.82
N ARG A 167 7.32 3.10 6.53
CA ARG A 167 8.35 3.34 7.56
C ARG A 167 8.22 4.70 8.20
N PHE A 168 7.91 5.74 7.42
CA PHE A 168 7.66 7.08 7.94
C PHE A 168 6.44 7.10 8.87
N VAL A 169 5.34 6.43 8.49
CA VAL A 169 4.14 6.32 9.34
C VAL A 169 4.47 5.62 10.67
N VAL A 170 5.24 4.53 10.65
CA VAL A 170 5.66 3.83 11.87
C VAL A 170 6.57 4.69 12.74
N LEU A 171 7.47 5.47 12.14
CA LEU A 171 8.35 6.41 12.85
C LEU A 171 7.54 7.52 13.52
N LEU A 172 6.59 8.14 12.81
CA LEU A 172 5.71 9.16 13.38
C LEU A 172 4.89 8.59 14.55
N LEU A 173 4.33 7.40 14.38
CA LEU A 173 3.58 6.71 15.43
C LEU A 173 4.46 6.45 16.66
N SER A 174 5.71 6.02 16.48
CA SER A 174 6.62 5.74 17.59
C SER A 174 6.98 7.00 18.39
N ILE A 175 7.13 8.16 17.73
CA ILE A 175 7.34 9.45 18.41
C ILE A 175 6.11 9.82 19.24
N ILE A 176 4.90 9.68 18.70
CA ILE A 176 3.65 9.98 19.42
C ILE A 176 3.53 9.08 20.65
N ILE A 177 3.83 7.78 20.50
CA ILE A 177 3.84 6.81 21.60
C ILE A 177 4.88 7.19 22.66
N ALA A 178 6.09 7.59 22.25
CA ALA A 178 7.14 8.02 23.17
C ALA A 178 6.73 9.26 23.97
N ILE A 179 6.13 10.27 23.32
CA ILE A 179 5.59 11.48 23.98
C ILE A 179 4.49 11.10 24.97
N ALA A 180 3.59 10.19 24.60
CA ALA A 180 2.54 9.70 25.48
C ALA A 180 3.11 8.98 26.71
N GLY A 181 4.09 8.10 26.52
CA GLY A 181 4.79 7.42 27.61
C GLY A 181 5.48 8.40 28.56
N PHE A 182 6.18 9.40 28.02
CA PHE A 182 6.80 10.46 28.83
C PHE A 182 5.76 11.24 29.66
N ASN A 183 4.59 11.53 29.08
CA ASN A 183 3.51 12.20 29.78
C ASN A 183 2.98 11.36 30.97
N ILE A 184 2.82 10.05 30.79
CA ILE A 184 2.44 9.13 31.89
C ILE A 184 3.47 9.19 33.01
N VAL A 185 4.78 9.12 32.68
CA VAL A 185 5.86 9.23 33.68
C VAL A 185 5.75 10.56 34.42
N ALA A 186 5.66 11.68 33.70
CA ALA A 186 5.59 13.01 34.30
C ALA A 186 4.38 13.16 35.24
N CYS A 187 3.19 12.73 34.80
CA CYS A 187 1.98 12.78 35.61
C CYS A 187 2.11 11.93 36.89
N LEU A 188 2.63 10.70 36.78
CA LEU A 188 2.81 9.83 37.94
C LEU A 188 3.88 10.37 38.90
N VAL A 189 4.98 10.92 38.41
CA VAL A 189 6.00 11.56 39.27
C VAL A 189 5.42 12.75 40.01
N LEU A 190 4.68 13.62 39.32
CA LEU A 190 4.00 14.75 39.95
C LEU A 190 3.00 14.27 41.02
N MET A 191 2.26 13.19 40.74
CA MET A 191 1.35 12.57 41.70
C MET A 191 2.08 12.04 42.94
N VAL A 192 3.20 11.32 42.77
CA VAL A 192 4.04 10.83 43.88
C VAL A 192 4.49 11.99 44.77
N ASN A 193 4.98 13.08 44.16
CA ASN A 193 5.44 14.26 44.90
C ASN A 193 4.30 14.93 45.67
N SER A 194 3.12 15.09 45.06
CA SER A 194 1.94 15.64 45.73
C SER A 194 1.44 14.79 46.91
N LYS A 195 1.74 13.48 46.88
CA LYS A 195 1.33 12.50 47.89
C LYS A 195 2.47 12.07 48.83
N ARG A 196 3.59 12.79 48.84
CA ARG A 196 4.77 12.46 49.65
C ARG A 196 4.46 12.35 51.15
N ARG A 197 3.62 13.23 51.69
CA ARG A 197 3.19 13.21 53.11
C ARG A 197 2.32 12.01 53.44
N ASP A 198 1.31 11.73 52.62
CA ASP A 198 0.43 10.56 52.77
C ASP A 198 1.24 9.26 52.73
N ILE A 199 2.22 9.17 51.83
CA ILE A 199 3.15 8.03 51.73
C ILE A 199 3.98 7.90 53.01
N ALA A 200 4.49 9.01 53.55
CA ALA A 200 5.28 9.00 54.78
C ALA A 200 4.47 8.50 55.98
N VAL A 201 3.22 8.95 56.12
CA VAL A 201 2.29 8.47 57.16
C VAL A 201 2.02 6.98 57.02
N LEU A 202 1.77 6.49 55.80
CA LEU A 202 1.59 5.05 55.58
C LEU A 202 2.85 4.24 55.97
N ARG A 203 4.04 4.78 55.69
CA ARG A 203 5.31 4.14 56.07
C ARG A 203 5.55 4.15 57.58
N THR A 204 5.15 5.20 58.30
CA THR A 204 5.24 5.19 59.78
C THR A 204 4.25 4.22 60.42
N LEU A 205 3.10 3.99 59.77
CA LEU A 205 2.12 2.97 60.16
C LEU A 205 2.54 1.53 59.81
N GLY A 206 3.73 1.33 59.20
CA GLY A 206 4.29 0.01 58.91
C GLY A 206 4.12 -0.48 57.48
N ALA A 207 3.65 0.36 56.54
CA ALA A 207 3.56 -0.02 55.13
C ALA A 207 4.95 -0.30 54.54
N LYS A 208 5.10 -1.45 53.87
CA LYS A 208 6.33 -1.85 53.18
C LYS A 208 6.55 -1.01 51.93
N ALA A 209 7.82 -0.75 51.58
CA ALA A 209 8.18 -0.01 50.36
C ALA A 209 7.64 -0.67 49.07
N SER A 210 7.58 -2.01 49.04
CA SER A 210 6.98 -2.77 47.95
C SER A 210 5.48 -2.53 47.81
N MET A 211 4.75 -2.39 48.92
CA MET A 211 3.31 -2.10 48.90
C MET A 211 3.03 -0.72 48.27
N ILE A 212 3.85 0.28 48.60
CA ILE A 212 3.76 1.61 48.00
C ILE A 212 4.07 1.56 46.50
N ALA A 213 5.14 0.85 46.11
CA ALA A 213 5.48 0.67 44.70
C ALA A 213 4.33 -0.01 43.92
N SER A 214 3.72 -1.06 44.47
CA SER A 214 2.59 -1.74 43.84
C SER A 214 1.38 -0.83 43.62
N ILE A 215 1.08 0.10 44.53
CA ILE A 215 -0.02 1.07 44.35
C ILE A 215 0.22 1.91 43.09
N PHE A 216 1.43 2.42 42.88
CA PHE A 216 1.76 3.24 41.71
C PHE A 216 1.81 2.43 40.41
N ILE A 217 2.27 1.18 40.45
CA ILE A 217 2.21 0.27 39.30
C ILE A 217 0.74 0.00 38.91
N ILE A 218 -0.13 -0.31 39.88
CA ILE A 218 -1.56 -0.55 39.64
C ILE A 218 -2.24 0.72 39.10
N LYS A 219 -1.90 1.91 39.62
CA LYS A 219 -2.40 3.18 39.07
C LYS A 219 -1.98 3.38 37.62
N GLY A 220 -0.72 3.13 37.29
CA GLY A 220 -0.23 3.17 35.91
C GLY A 220 -0.94 2.16 35.00
N LEU A 221 -1.20 0.95 35.50
CA LEU A 221 -1.96 -0.06 34.77
C LEU A 221 -3.41 0.38 34.53
N ILE A 222 -4.10 0.95 35.53
CA ILE A 222 -5.47 1.46 35.39
C ILE A 222 -5.51 2.56 34.33
N ILE A 223 -4.58 3.52 34.38
CA ILE A 223 -4.48 4.59 33.37
C ILE A 223 -4.28 3.98 31.97
N GLY A 224 -3.40 2.99 31.87
CA GLY A 224 -3.14 2.26 30.62
C GLY A 224 -4.38 1.54 30.09
N ILE A 225 -5.10 0.79 30.93
CA ILE A 225 -6.32 0.05 30.54
C ILE A 225 -7.40 1.01 30.08
N VAL A 226 -7.68 2.06 30.87
CA VAL A 226 -8.68 3.08 30.52
C VAL A 226 -8.28 3.75 29.20
N GLY A 227 -7.02 4.15 29.05
CA GLY A 227 -6.50 4.74 27.82
C GLY A 227 -6.64 3.83 26.59
N VAL A 228 -6.32 2.55 26.73
CA VAL A 228 -6.44 1.56 25.64
C VAL A 228 -7.90 1.30 25.26
N ILE A 229 -8.81 1.22 26.24
CA ILE A 229 -10.24 1.04 25.97
C ILE A 229 -10.81 2.24 25.22
N PHE A 230 -10.62 3.45 25.76
CA PHE A 230 -11.14 4.66 25.13
C PHE A 230 -10.45 4.95 23.80
N GLY A 231 -9.13 4.81 23.73
CA GLY A 231 -8.36 5.02 22.50
C GLY A 231 -8.69 3.99 21.43
N GLY A 232 -8.87 2.72 21.79
CA GLY A 232 -9.27 1.66 20.88
C GLY A 232 -10.68 1.86 20.32
N ILE A 233 -11.67 2.15 21.18
CA ILE A 233 -13.04 2.43 20.74
C ILE A 233 -13.07 3.66 19.83
N PHE A 234 -12.46 4.76 20.26
CA PHE A 234 -12.46 6.01 19.51
C PHE A 234 -11.69 5.90 18.19
N GLY A 235 -10.54 5.21 18.20
CA GLY A 235 -9.73 4.96 17.01
C GLY A 235 -10.44 4.06 16.00
N CYS A 236 -11.08 2.97 16.44
CA CYS A 236 -11.89 2.12 15.57
C CYS A 236 -13.09 2.88 14.99
N PHE A 237 -13.78 3.67 15.81
CA PHE A 237 -14.88 4.52 15.35
C PHE A 237 -14.42 5.49 14.26
N LEU A 238 -13.35 6.25 14.51
CA LEU A 238 -12.74 7.15 13.53
C LEU A 238 -12.36 6.43 12.24
N ALA A 239 -11.74 5.26 12.34
CA ALA A 239 -11.31 4.50 11.18
C ALA A 239 -12.48 4.00 10.32
N ILE A 240 -13.60 3.59 10.92
CA ILE A 240 -14.80 3.17 10.18
C ILE A 240 -15.43 4.35 9.46
N TYR A 241 -15.54 5.50 10.13
CA TYR A 241 -16.24 6.68 9.61
C TYR A 241 -15.34 7.69 8.90
N ILE A 242 -14.05 7.38 8.69
CA ILE A 242 -13.08 8.33 8.12
C ILE A 242 -13.53 8.92 6.79
N GLY A 243 -14.13 8.11 5.91
CA GLY A 243 -14.62 8.57 4.61
C GLY A 243 -15.80 9.55 4.73
N GLU A 244 -16.70 9.33 5.69
CA GLU A 244 -17.83 10.22 5.96
C GLU A 244 -17.37 11.53 6.59
N ILE A 245 -16.41 11.45 7.52
CA ILE A 245 -15.78 12.62 8.16
C ILE A 245 -15.11 13.51 7.11
N ILE A 246 -14.34 12.92 6.19
CA ILE A 246 -13.71 13.66 5.08
C ILE A 246 -14.78 14.31 4.20
N SER A 247 -15.80 13.56 3.80
CA SER A 247 -16.89 14.09 2.96
C SER A 247 -17.64 15.24 3.64
N TRP A 248 -17.80 15.18 4.96
CA TRP A 248 -18.42 16.26 5.75
C TRP A 248 -17.54 17.50 5.81
N ILE A 249 -16.23 17.33 5.98
CA ILE A 249 -15.25 18.44 5.94
C ILE A 249 -15.22 19.09 4.56
N GLU A 250 -15.23 18.29 3.48
CA GLU A 250 -15.25 18.80 2.10
C GLU A 250 -16.48 19.67 1.81
N LYS A 251 -17.65 19.31 2.34
CA LYS A 251 -18.89 20.12 2.22
C LYS A 251 -18.77 21.48 2.91
N ILE A 252 -18.06 21.55 4.03
CA ILE A 252 -17.89 22.79 4.80
C ILE A 252 -16.84 23.68 4.16
N VAL A 253 -15.72 23.10 3.71
CA VAL A 253 -14.58 23.83 3.14
C VAL A 253 -14.85 24.23 1.69
N GLY A 254 -15.79 23.58 1.00
CA GLY A 254 -16.17 23.89 -0.39
C GLY A 254 -15.11 23.50 -1.43
N SER A 255 -14.09 22.73 -1.03
CA SER A 255 -13.05 22.20 -1.90
C SER A 255 -12.98 20.68 -1.76
N GLN A 256 -12.87 19.98 -2.87
CA GLN A 256 -12.59 18.55 -2.88
C GLN A 256 -11.13 18.34 -2.49
N VAL A 257 -10.88 17.55 -1.45
CA VAL A 257 -9.51 17.22 -0.98
C VAL A 257 -8.90 16.18 -1.92
N PHE A 258 -9.74 15.29 -2.48
CA PHE A 258 -9.35 14.29 -3.47
C PHE A 258 -10.14 14.47 -4.76
N ASP A 259 -9.57 15.17 -5.75
CA ASP A 259 -10.16 15.24 -7.09
C ASP A 259 -10.07 13.84 -7.77
N PRO A 260 -11.20 13.17 -8.04
CA PRO A 260 -11.21 11.84 -8.66
C PRO A 260 -10.55 11.83 -10.06
N SER A 261 -10.49 12.99 -10.71
CA SER A 261 -9.92 13.18 -12.05
C SER A 261 -8.39 13.11 -12.04
N ILE A 262 -7.77 13.45 -10.90
CA ILE A 262 -6.31 13.51 -10.74
C ILE A 262 -5.81 12.27 -9.98
N PHE A 263 -6.49 11.88 -8.91
CA PHE A 263 -6.02 10.83 -8.02
C PHE A 263 -6.56 9.44 -8.36
N PHE A 264 -7.53 9.30 -9.26
CA PHE A 264 -8.17 8.02 -9.63
C PHE A 264 -8.71 7.20 -8.43
N ILE A 265 -8.83 7.82 -7.25
CA ILE A 265 -9.28 7.18 -6.01
C ILE A 265 -10.67 7.74 -5.69
N ILE A 266 -11.69 6.91 -5.89
CA ILE A 266 -13.11 7.28 -5.67
C ILE A 266 -13.48 7.21 -4.18
N LYS A 267 -12.71 6.44 -3.37
CA LYS A 267 -12.86 6.33 -1.92
C LYS A 267 -11.58 5.77 -1.33
N ILE A 268 -11.09 6.29 -0.20
CA ILE A 268 -10.01 5.63 0.56
C ILE A 268 -10.64 4.44 1.28
N PRO A 269 -10.32 3.18 0.89
CA PRO A 269 -10.83 2.03 1.60
C PRO A 269 -10.16 1.97 2.97
N SER A 270 -10.94 2.17 4.03
CA SER A 270 -10.49 1.91 5.40
C SER A 270 -10.73 0.44 5.72
N MET A 271 -9.65 -0.32 5.89
CA MET A 271 -9.72 -1.71 6.31
C MET A 271 -9.12 -1.83 7.71
N LEU A 272 -9.95 -2.23 8.67
CA LEU A 272 -9.48 -2.53 10.02
C LEU A 272 -8.77 -3.88 10.04
N VAL A 273 -7.46 -3.84 10.27
CA VAL A 273 -6.67 -5.04 10.51
C VAL A 273 -6.64 -5.29 12.01
N TRP A 274 -7.45 -6.23 12.48
CA TRP A 274 -7.55 -6.57 13.90
C TRP A 274 -6.20 -6.90 14.55
N GLY A 275 -5.31 -7.56 13.81
CA GLY A 275 -3.95 -7.85 14.27
C GLY A 275 -3.16 -6.60 14.67
N ASP A 276 -3.25 -5.52 13.89
CA ASP A 276 -2.57 -4.26 14.17
C ASP A 276 -3.19 -3.57 15.40
N ILE A 277 -4.52 -3.63 15.55
CA ILE A 277 -5.24 -3.08 16.71
C ILE A 277 -4.79 -3.77 18.00
N PHE A 278 -4.82 -5.11 18.03
CA PHE A 278 -4.41 -5.88 19.21
C PHE A 278 -2.94 -5.63 19.57
N LEU A 279 -2.06 -5.57 18.57
CA LEU A 279 -0.64 -5.32 18.77
C LEU A 279 -0.40 -3.93 19.37
N ILE A 280 -1.09 -2.88 18.89
CA ILE A 280 -0.97 -1.52 19.42
C ILE A 280 -1.55 -1.42 20.83
N CYS A 281 -2.69 -2.05 21.09
CA CYS A 281 -3.29 -2.09 22.43
C CYS A 281 -2.36 -2.77 23.44
N PHE A 282 -1.77 -3.90 23.05
CA PHE A 282 -0.81 -4.62 23.88
C PHE A 282 0.46 -3.80 24.14
N LEU A 283 1.07 -3.20 23.11
CA LEU A 283 2.25 -2.35 23.25
C LEU A 283 1.99 -1.13 24.13
N SER A 284 0.81 -0.50 24.00
CA SER A 284 0.42 0.66 24.80
C SER A 284 0.28 0.30 26.28
N LEU A 285 -0.32 -0.86 26.57
CA LEU A 285 -0.47 -1.36 27.93
C LEU A 285 0.89 -1.71 28.55
N LEU A 286 1.77 -2.38 27.78
CA LEU A 286 3.13 -2.68 28.20
C LEU A 286 3.93 -1.40 28.47
N LEU A 287 3.81 -0.40 27.61
CA LEU A 287 4.44 0.91 27.81
C LEU A 287 3.94 1.60 29.08
N SER A 288 2.64 1.55 29.37
CA SER A 288 2.07 2.14 30.59
C SER A 288 2.64 1.49 31.85
N ILE A 289 2.82 0.16 31.83
CA ILE A 289 3.47 -0.57 32.92
C ILE A 289 4.93 -0.12 33.06
N VAL A 290 5.70 -0.11 31.98
CA VAL A 290 7.11 0.30 31.98
C VAL A 290 7.27 1.74 32.49
N ALA A 291 6.42 2.65 32.02
CA ALA A 291 6.39 4.05 32.47
C ALA A 291 6.09 4.18 33.97
N SER A 292 5.27 3.29 34.54
CA SER A 292 4.92 3.30 35.96
C SER A 292 6.02 2.80 36.89
N VAL A 293 7.02 2.07 36.38
CA VAL A 293 8.11 1.50 37.18
C VAL A 293 8.98 2.59 37.82
N TYR A 294 9.36 3.62 37.06
CA TYR A 294 10.20 4.70 37.57
C TYR A 294 9.53 5.50 38.71
N PRO A 295 8.28 6.00 38.56
CA PRO A 295 7.54 6.62 39.65
C PRO A 295 7.33 5.70 40.86
N ALA A 296 7.03 4.42 40.64
CA ALA A 296 6.85 3.45 41.71
C ALA A 296 8.13 3.25 42.54
N TYR A 297 9.28 3.17 41.85
CA TYR A 297 10.58 3.12 42.50
C TYR A 297 10.84 4.38 43.33
N GLN A 298 10.57 5.57 42.77
CA GLN A 298 10.71 6.84 43.47
C GLN A 298 9.85 6.89 44.75
N ALA A 299 8.57 6.49 44.65
CA ALA A 299 7.65 6.47 45.78
C ALA A 299 8.12 5.54 46.92
N SER A 300 8.68 4.38 46.57
CA SER A 300 9.17 3.39 47.53
C SER A 300 10.36 3.90 48.38
N ARG A 301 11.11 4.89 47.88
CA ARG A 301 12.29 5.45 48.55
C ARG A 301 12.02 6.67 49.42
N ILE A 302 10.77 7.16 49.48
CA ILE A 302 10.40 8.31 50.33
C ILE A 302 10.63 7.95 51.81
N GLN A 303 11.53 8.67 52.47
CA GLN A 303 11.82 8.47 53.90
C GLN A 303 10.78 9.19 54.78
N PRO A 304 10.22 8.54 55.80
CA PRO A 304 9.20 9.15 56.65
C PRO A 304 9.67 10.40 57.39
N ALA A 305 10.92 10.39 57.85
CA ALA A 305 11.51 11.47 58.64
C ALA A 305 11.73 12.76 57.83
N GLU A 306 12.10 12.65 56.56
CA GLU A 306 12.31 13.82 55.69
C GLU A 306 10.98 14.43 55.23
N ALA A 307 10.00 13.59 54.91
CA ALA A 307 8.72 14.01 54.37
C ALA A 307 7.83 14.76 55.39
N LEU A 308 7.99 14.49 56.69
CA LEU A 308 7.27 15.18 57.76
C LEU A 308 7.95 16.47 58.24
N ARG A 309 9.23 16.68 57.88
CA ARG A 309 10.01 17.86 58.27
C ARG A 309 9.77 19.09 57.39
N TYR A 310 9.18 18.90 56.21
CA TYR A 310 9.02 19.93 55.17
C TYR A 310 7.82 20.88 55.38
N ASP A 311 7.05 20.73 56.46
CA ASP A 311 5.90 21.59 56.83
C ASP A 311 6.17 22.42 58.12
N ARG A 312 7.35 23.04 58.22
CA ARG A 312 7.54 24.24 59.04
C ARG A 312 7.78 25.44 58.15
#